data_AF-A0AAU3L3B3-F1
#
_entry.id   AF-A0AAU3L3B3-F1
#
_cell.length_a   1.000
_cell.length_b   1.000
_cell.length_c   1.000
_cell.angle_alpha   90.00
_cell.angle_beta   90.00
_cell.angle_gamma   90.00
#
_symmetry.space_group_name_H-M   'P 1'
#
loop_
_entity.id
_entity.type
_entity.pdbx_description
1 polymer ?
#
loop_
_entity_poly.entity_id
_entity_poly.type
_entity_poly.pdbx_seq_one_letter_code
_entity_poly.pdbx_strand_id
1 'polypeptide(L)'
;MAALFSLPALRLVLPEDAYKDVPACWWGLDRFIAHGMALYDMHYRLLYLNRMVASIKRETFLKYLRAEAEVADFGTGRNAGSSMARLMRTTGMSESTMHRGRQLLHKLGCRTVVYRGRQLTKLEALDMWSRDQPKITGWTAVAALHESQVLPVDNSLVQTLLEQGFGTPPPRSGGYAASSRREVISTPKNAMKRCAPRSLDKRGQPKQGRSYDPKAVLLASGVRRDPRFPLWVRQIPQKRMEALLTRKARADWDVDDVFGAVDEWRISGMVLLTSPKNPAGYLWKVLDQVPDDEPPARMDRARTAEIDEAARAERARQREEERAAAMNSAGPHSPGRAEFEQFRRRNSAKTAGQAAARAREAEWARRELAVRED
;
A
#
# COMPACT_ATOMS: atom_id res chain seq x y z
N MET A 1 -5.01 3.20 43.61
CA MET A 1 -4.73 2.98 42.18
C MET A 1 -5.49 4.02 41.38
N ALA A 2 -4.85 5.14 41.08
CA ALA A 2 -5.45 6.21 40.29
C ALA A 2 -5.58 5.74 38.85
N ALA A 3 -6.81 5.62 38.36
CA ALA A 3 -7.06 5.44 36.94
C ALA A 3 -6.40 6.61 36.21
N LEU A 4 -5.36 6.31 35.42
CA LEU A 4 -4.78 7.21 34.45
C LEU A 4 -5.89 7.55 33.45
N PHE A 5 -6.66 8.60 33.73
CA PHE A 5 -7.52 9.24 32.76
C PHE A 5 -6.60 9.78 31.66
N SER A 6 -6.35 8.94 30.65
CA SER A 6 -5.83 9.39 29.37
C SER A 6 -6.88 10.33 28.80
N LEU A 7 -6.74 11.62 29.08
CA LEU A 7 -7.59 12.63 28.48
C LEU A 7 -7.39 12.54 26.96
N PRO A 8 -8.47 12.59 26.16
CA PRO A 8 -8.37 12.48 24.70
C PRO A 8 -7.42 13.54 24.16
N ALA A 9 -6.75 13.25 23.04
CA ALA A 9 -5.91 14.23 22.35
C ALA A 9 -6.67 15.55 22.19
N LEU A 10 -5.99 16.68 22.44
CA LEU A 10 -6.51 18.02 22.13
C LEU A 10 -6.87 18.06 20.65
N ARG A 11 -8.15 17.80 20.37
CA ARG A 11 -8.77 17.82 19.06
C ARG A 11 -9.90 18.84 19.16
N LEU A 12 -10.06 19.64 18.11
CA LEU A 12 -11.23 20.51 18.03
C LEU A 12 -12.49 19.65 18.06
N VAL A 13 -13.20 19.67 19.18
CA VAL A 13 -14.53 19.08 19.31
C VAL A 13 -15.52 20.15 18.91
N LEU A 14 -16.18 19.94 17.78
CA LEU A 14 -17.27 20.80 17.34
C LEU A 14 -18.53 20.45 18.16
N PRO A 15 -19.39 21.43 18.49
CA PRO A 15 -20.70 21.15 19.06
C PRO A 15 -21.49 20.17 18.19
N GLU A 16 -22.30 19.31 18.80
CA GLU A 16 -23.08 18.28 18.09
C GLU A 16 -24.01 18.89 17.02
N ASP A 17 -24.54 20.09 17.30
CA ASP A 17 -25.40 20.86 16.39
C ASP A 17 -24.64 21.80 15.44
N ALA A 18 -23.30 21.76 15.37
CA ALA A 18 -22.52 22.73 14.60
C ALA A 18 -22.89 22.76 13.10
N TYR A 19 -23.40 21.66 12.55
CA TYR A 19 -23.78 21.54 11.15
C TYR A 19 -25.28 21.67 10.89
N LYS A 20 -26.09 22.03 11.89
CA LYS A 20 -27.57 22.05 11.78
C LYS A 20 -28.08 23.04 10.73
N ASP A 21 -27.45 24.21 10.64
CA ASP A 21 -27.82 25.28 9.69
C ASP A 21 -27.09 25.16 8.35
N VAL A 22 -26.27 24.12 8.17
CA VAL A 22 -25.50 23.93 6.94
C VAL A 22 -26.36 23.17 5.93
N PRO A 23 -26.55 23.68 4.70
CA PRO A 23 -27.17 22.94 3.61
C PRO A 23 -26.62 21.52 3.45
N ALA A 24 -27.48 20.63 2.96
CA ALA A 24 -27.08 19.29 2.57
C ALA A 24 -25.82 19.35 1.67
N CYS A 25 -24.87 18.55 2.09
CA CYS A 25 -23.49 18.49 1.65
C CYS A 25 -23.30 18.18 0.16
N TRP A 26 -22.19 18.67 -0.42
CA TRP A 26 -21.82 18.46 -1.83
C TRP A 26 -21.83 16.97 -2.26
N TRP A 27 -22.11 16.66 -3.54
CA TRP A 27 -22.28 15.27 -3.99
C TRP A 27 -20.98 14.57 -4.43
N GLY A 28 -19.83 15.11 -4.03
CA GLY A 28 -18.51 14.63 -4.39
C GLY A 28 -17.59 15.72 -4.95
N LEU A 29 -16.28 15.46 -4.88
CA LEU A 29 -15.21 16.40 -5.23
C LEU A 29 -15.38 16.99 -6.64
N ASP A 30 -15.52 16.14 -7.64
CA ASP A 30 -15.56 16.56 -9.06
C ASP A 30 -16.80 17.40 -9.37
N ARG A 31 -17.95 17.02 -8.81
CA ARG A 31 -19.21 17.77 -9.00
C ARG A 31 -19.13 19.13 -8.33
N PHE A 32 -18.59 19.22 -7.11
CA PHE A 32 -18.41 20.51 -6.46
C PHE A 32 -17.47 21.43 -7.24
N ILE A 33 -16.35 20.88 -7.74
CA ILE A 33 -15.43 21.66 -8.56
C ILE A 33 -16.15 22.17 -9.81
N ALA A 34 -16.89 21.30 -10.51
CA ALA A 34 -17.68 21.69 -11.67
C ALA A 34 -18.71 22.79 -11.33
N HIS A 35 -19.44 22.64 -10.22
CA HIS A 35 -20.42 23.61 -9.74
C HIS A 35 -19.78 24.97 -9.41
N GLY A 36 -18.68 24.96 -8.65
CA GLY A 36 -17.94 26.17 -8.30
C GLY A 36 -17.36 26.88 -9.53
N MET A 37 -16.90 26.12 -10.52
CA MET A 37 -16.42 26.69 -11.78
C MET A 37 -17.55 27.23 -12.66
N ALA A 38 -18.71 26.56 -12.73
CA ALA A 38 -19.88 27.08 -13.43
C ALA A 38 -20.37 28.40 -12.82
N LEU A 39 -20.39 28.47 -11.49
CA LEU A 39 -20.69 29.71 -10.75
C LEU A 39 -19.67 30.81 -11.01
N TYR A 40 -18.38 30.46 -11.10
CA TYR A 40 -17.35 31.41 -11.51
C TYR A 40 -17.65 31.95 -12.91
N ASP A 41 -17.87 31.07 -13.89
CA ASP A 41 -18.06 31.46 -15.29
C ASP A 41 -19.32 32.33 -15.47
N MET A 42 -20.39 32.09 -14.71
CA MET A 42 -21.63 32.89 -14.75
C MET A 42 -21.55 34.18 -13.94
N HIS A 43 -21.09 34.12 -12.68
CA HIS A 43 -21.31 35.20 -11.71
C HIS A 43 -20.05 36.01 -11.36
N TYR A 44 -18.85 35.50 -11.64
CA TYR A 44 -17.60 36.19 -11.28
C TYR A 44 -17.52 37.59 -11.91
N ARG A 45 -17.90 37.72 -13.19
CA ARG A 45 -17.86 39.02 -13.88
C ARG A 45 -18.76 40.03 -13.19
N LEU A 46 -19.98 39.65 -12.81
CA LEU A 46 -20.91 40.51 -12.08
C LEU A 46 -20.39 40.88 -10.70
N LEU A 47 -19.88 39.90 -9.94
CA LEU A 47 -19.32 40.14 -8.60
C LEU A 47 -18.08 41.06 -8.64
N TYR A 48 -17.23 40.91 -9.66
CA TYR A 48 -16.06 41.74 -9.85
C TYR A 48 -16.42 43.18 -10.25
N LEU A 49 -17.35 43.34 -11.20
CA LEU A 49 -17.84 44.67 -11.63
C LEU A 49 -18.49 45.42 -10.46
N ASN A 50 -19.26 44.72 -9.63
CA ASN A 50 -19.89 45.26 -8.43
C ASN A 50 -18.93 45.46 -7.26
N ARG A 51 -17.60 45.31 -7.47
CA ARG A 51 -16.55 45.50 -6.45
C ARG A 51 -16.71 44.60 -5.19
N MET A 52 -17.49 43.52 -5.29
CA MET A 52 -17.76 42.61 -4.17
C MET A 52 -16.60 41.65 -3.89
N VAL A 53 -15.77 41.40 -4.91
CA VAL A 53 -14.63 40.49 -4.86
C VAL A 53 -13.44 41.11 -5.61
N ALA A 54 -12.23 40.81 -5.14
CA ALA A 54 -11.01 41.18 -5.84
C ALA A 54 -10.76 40.29 -7.07
N SER A 55 -9.85 40.72 -7.96
CA SER A 55 -9.54 39.97 -9.16
C SER A 55 -8.81 38.65 -8.86
N ILE A 56 -9.27 37.57 -9.50
CA ILE A 56 -8.70 36.22 -9.44
C ILE A 56 -8.86 35.58 -10.82
N LYS A 57 -7.78 34.97 -11.33
CA LYS A 57 -7.83 34.20 -12.57
C LYS A 57 -8.60 32.89 -12.39
N ARG A 58 -9.33 32.47 -13.43
CA ARG A 58 -10.11 31.23 -13.46
C ARG A 58 -9.30 30.00 -13.04
N GLU A 59 -8.10 29.81 -13.59
CA GLU A 59 -7.22 28.69 -13.24
C GLU A 59 -6.75 28.72 -11.79
N THR A 60 -6.51 29.90 -11.25
CA THR A 60 -6.11 30.08 -9.85
C THR A 60 -7.25 29.73 -8.92
N PHE A 61 -8.49 30.11 -9.28
CA PHE A 61 -9.68 29.73 -8.53
C PHE A 61 -9.91 28.21 -8.55
N LEU A 62 -9.71 27.55 -9.70
CA LEU A 62 -9.77 26.09 -9.80
C LEU A 62 -8.74 25.39 -8.88
N LYS A 63 -7.50 25.89 -8.83
CA LYS A 63 -6.46 25.37 -7.91
C LYS A 63 -6.86 25.54 -6.45
N TYR A 64 -7.40 26.71 -6.10
CA TYR A 64 -7.92 26.98 -4.76
C TYR A 64 -9.06 26.02 -4.38
N LEU A 65 -10.05 25.85 -5.26
CA LEU A 65 -11.17 24.93 -5.05
C LEU A 65 -10.66 23.52 -4.73
N ARG A 66 -9.76 22.97 -5.56
CA ARG A 66 -9.17 21.65 -5.34
C ARG A 66 -8.46 21.52 -3.99
N ALA A 67 -7.66 22.52 -3.63
CA ALA A 67 -6.89 22.48 -2.38
C ALA A 67 -7.75 22.61 -1.12
N GLU A 68 -8.83 23.40 -1.15
CA GLU A 68 -9.78 23.48 -0.02
C GLU A 68 -10.62 22.20 0.06
N ALA A 69 -11.04 21.69 -1.11
CA ALA A 69 -11.87 20.51 -1.27
C ALA A 69 -11.17 19.20 -0.86
N GLU A 70 -9.85 19.09 -1.05
CA GLU A 70 -9.04 17.94 -0.64
C GLU A 70 -9.02 17.71 0.89
N VAL A 71 -9.21 18.77 1.67
CA VAL A 71 -9.21 18.70 3.14
C VAL A 71 -10.61 18.39 3.69
N ALA A 72 -11.65 18.60 2.89
CA ALA A 72 -13.01 18.33 3.28
C ALA A 72 -13.31 16.82 3.24
N ASP A 73 -14.24 16.38 4.09
CA ASP A 73 -14.69 14.99 4.11
C ASP A 73 -15.32 14.62 2.76
N PHE A 74 -14.85 13.55 2.13
CA PHE A 74 -15.25 13.20 0.77
C PHE A 74 -16.76 13.02 0.59
N GLY A 75 -17.42 12.36 1.56
CA GLY A 75 -18.85 12.05 1.49
C GLY A 75 -19.79 13.18 1.92
N THR A 76 -19.29 14.19 2.64
CA THR A 76 -20.14 15.24 3.24
C THR A 76 -19.60 16.66 3.03
N GLY A 77 -18.41 16.87 2.49
CA GLY A 77 -17.85 18.22 2.34
C GLY A 77 -17.70 18.99 3.66
N ARG A 78 -17.86 18.32 4.80
CA ARG A 78 -17.69 18.88 6.14
C ARG A 78 -16.20 18.93 6.48
N ASN A 79 -15.89 19.55 7.62
CA ASN A 79 -14.53 19.67 8.14
C ASN A 79 -13.51 20.33 7.19
N ALA A 80 -13.96 21.23 6.31
CA ALA A 80 -13.06 22.01 5.45
C ALA A 80 -12.35 23.09 6.29
N GLY A 81 -11.16 22.75 6.78
CA GLY A 81 -10.41 23.57 7.74
C GLY A 81 -8.99 23.92 7.31
N SER A 82 -8.73 24.05 6.00
CA SER A 82 -7.39 24.32 5.46
C SER A 82 -6.81 25.61 6.02
N SER A 83 -5.64 25.50 6.67
CA SER A 83 -4.85 26.66 7.06
C SER A 83 -4.33 27.40 5.82
N MET A 84 -4.12 28.72 5.94
CA MET A 84 -3.64 29.52 4.82
C MET A 84 -2.26 29.07 4.35
N ALA A 85 -1.36 28.76 5.30
CA ALA A 85 -0.06 28.18 5.03
C ALA A 85 -0.14 26.86 4.25
N ARG A 86 -1.12 26.00 4.56
CA ARG A 86 -1.34 24.75 3.81
C ARG A 86 -1.81 25.05 2.39
N LEU A 87 -2.79 25.95 2.21
CA LEU A 87 -3.27 26.34 0.89
C LEU A 87 -2.14 26.90 0.01
N MET A 88 -1.30 27.78 0.58
CA MET A 88 -0.15 28.33 -0.13
C MET A 88 0.83 27.22 -0.54
N ARG A 89 1.14 26.28 0.36
CA ARG A 89 2.03 25.15 0.06
C ARG A 89 1.47 24.22 -1.02
N THR A 90 0.18 23.91 -0.97
CA THR A 90 -0.46 23.02 -1.94
C THR A 90 -0.63 23.68 -3.31
N THR A 91 -0.95 24.97 -3.35
CA THR A 91 -1.24 25.68 -4.62
C THR A 91 -0.02 26.39 -5.22
N GLY A 92 1.02 26.66 -4.43
CA GLY A 92 2.18 27.46 -4.81
C GLY A 92 1.87 28.96 -4.98
N MET A 93 0.80 29.45 -4.35
CA MET A 93 0.29 30.82 -4.53
C MET A 93 0.51 31.69 -3.29
N SER A 94 0.45 33.01 -3.47
CA SER A 94 0.56 33.97 -2.37
C SER A 94 -0.65 33.95 -1.44
N GLU A 95 -0.44 34.33 -0.18
CA GLU A 95 -1.47 34.44 0.86
C GLU A 95 -2.65 35.31 0.42
N SER A 96 -2.36 36.51 -0.14
CA SER A 96 -3.40 37.42 -0.64
C SER A 96 -4.29 36.73 -1.69
N THR A 97 -3.70 35.95 -2.60
CA THR A 97 -4.45 35.24 -3.65
C THR A 97 -5.40 34.20 -3.06
N MET A 98 -4.96 33.49 -2.01
CA MET A 98 -5.76 32.49 -1.32
C MET A 98 -6.90 33.12 -0.51
N HIS A 99 -6.66 34.27 0.13
CA HIS A 99 -7.73 35.05 0.76
C HIS A 99 -8.80 35.48 -0.24
N ARG A 100 -8.40 35.96 -1.42
CA ARG A 100 -9.35 36.31 -2.49
C ARG A 100 -10.16 35.09 -2.90
N GLY A 101 -9.52 33.93 -3.08
CA GLY A 101 -10.19 32.68 -3.46
C GLY A 101 -11.26 32.28 -2.45
N ARG A 102 -10.92 32.36 -1.17
CA ARG A 102 -11.86 32.08 -0.07
C ARG A 102 -13.02 33.09 -0.01
N GLN A 103 -12.74 34.37 -0.21
CA GLN A 103 -13.76 35.42 -0.26
C GLN A 103 -14.72 35.19 -1.44
N LEU A 104 -14.19 34.88 -2.63
CA LEU A 104 -15.00 34.58 -3.81
C LEU A 104 -15.88 33.35 -3.55
N LEU A 105 -15.33 32.27 -3.03
CA LEU A 105 -16.09 31.05 -2.74
C LEU A 105 -17.21 31.28 -1.73
N HIS A 106 -16.95 32.10 -0.70
CA HIS A 106 -17.96 32.50 0.27
C HIS A 106 -19.07 33.34 -0.37
N LYS A 107 -18.72 34.31 -1.24
CA LYS A 107 -19.70 35.14 -1.96
C LYS A 107 -20.52 34.38 -2.99
N LEU A 108 -19.95 33.34 -3.59
CA LEU A 108 -20.70 32.39 -4.43
C LEU A 108 -21.67 31.52 -3.62
N GLY A 109 -21.61 31.57 -2.29
CA GLY A 109 -22.52 30.82 -1.42
C GLY A 109 -22.20 29.33 -1.33
N CYS A 110 -20.97 28.91 -1.64
CA CYS A 110 -20.56 27.49 -1.61
C CYS A 110 -19.74 27.12 -0.37
N ARG A 111 -19.51 28.07 0.54
CA ARG A 111 -18.71 27.89 1.75
C ARG A 111 -19.34 28.62 2.92
N THR A 112 -19.81 27.86 3.92
CA THR A 112 -20.30 28.34 5.21
C THR A 112 -19.26 28.06 6.29
N VAL A 113 -18.95 29.07 7.10
CA VAL A 113 -18.07 28.90 8.26
C VAL A 113 -18.91 28.42 9.42
N VAL A 114 -18.67 27.19 9.84
CA VAL A 114 -19.37 26.53 10.95
C VAL A 114 -18.73 26.92 12.28
N TYR A 115 -17.40 26.96 12.31
CA TYR A 115 -16.65 27.33 13.49
C TYR A 115 -15.66 28.43 13.14
N ARG A 116 -15.78 29.56 13.83
CA ARG A 116 -14.80 30.64 13.74
C ARG A 116 -13.57 30.22 14.54
N GLY A 117 -12.44 30.07 13.86
CA GLY A 117 -11.17 29.72 14.50
C GLY A 117 -10.85 30.70 15.63
N ARG A 118 -10.20 30.20 16.68
CA ARG A 118 -9.85 30.99 17.87
C ARG A 118 -8.47 30.59 18.39
N GLN A 119 -7.84 31.48 19.13
CA GLN A 119 -6.64 31.13 19.89
C GLN A 119 -6.98 30.10 20.97
N LEU A 120 -6.00 29.31 21.38
CA LEU A 120 -6.16 28.40 22.51
C LEU A 120 -6.43 29.20 23.78
N THR A 121 -7.29 28.68 24.65
CA THR A 121 -7.41 29.22 26.01
C THR A 121 -6.15 28.90 26.80
N LYS A 122 -5.90 29.64 27.90
CA LYS A 122 -4.78 29.36 28.81
C LYS A 122 -4.81 27.91 29.31
N LEU A 123 -6.00 27.37 29.61
CA LEU A 123 -6.16 25.99 30.05
C LEU A 123 -5.81 25.00 28.95
N GLU A 124 -6.30 25.22 27.72
CA GLU A 124 -5.95 24.39 26.55
C GLU A 124 -4.45 24.44 26.23
N ALA A 125 -3.82 25.61 26.40
CA ALA A 125 -2.38 25.77 26.18
C ALA A 125 -1.53 25.09 27.26
N LEU A 126 -1.97 25.12 28.54
CA LEU A 126 -1.32 24.39 29.62
C LEU A 126 -1.49 22.88 29.48
N ASP A 127 -2.69 22.42 29.07
CA ASP A 127 -2.95 21.00 28.78
C ASP A 127 -2.09 20.52 27.60
N MET A 128 -1.96 21.34 26.56
CA MET A 128 -1.04 21.06 25.43
C MET A 128 0.41 20.92 25.91
N TRP A 129 0.88 21.86 26.73
CA TRP A 129 2.25 21.84 27.25
C TRP A 129 2.50 20.63 28.15
N SER A 130 1.53 20.27 28.98
CA SER A 130 1.60 19.07 29.83
C SER A 130 1.68 17.77 29.03
N ARG A 131 1.22 17.75 27.77
CA ARG A 131 1.16 16.57 26.91
C ARG A 131 2.29 16.49 25.88
N ASP A 132 3.26 17.40 25.94
CA ASP A 132 4.38 17.49 25.00
C ASP A 132 3.95 17.46 23.51
N GLN A 133 2.80 18.07 23.22
CA GLN A 133 2.26 18.13 21.86
C GLN A 133 2.94 19.23 21.04
N PRO A 134 2.96 19.13 19.70
CA PRO A 134 3.53 20.17 18.85
C PRO A 134 2.84 21.51 19.11
N LYS A 135 3.65 22.57 19.21
CA LYS A 135 3.18 23.93 19.53
C LYS A 135 2.18 24.42 18.49
N ILE A 136 0.90 24.37 18.85
CA ILE A 136 -0.20 24.98 18.11
C ILE A 136 -0.62 26.27 18.82
N THR A 137 -0.85 27.36 18.07
CA THR A 137 -1.25 28.66 18.67
C THR A 137 -2.76 28.76 18.85
N GLY A 138 -3.53 28.10 17.97
CA GLY A 138 -4.97 28.20 17.93
C GLY A 138 -5.62 27.19 16.99
N TRP A 139 -6.94 27.17 17.02
CA TRP A 139 -7.80 26.39 16.13
C TRP A 139 -8.06 27.14 14.83
N THR A 140 -7.93 26.45 13.70
CA THR A 140 -8.33 26.99 12.40
C THR A 140 -9.85 27.05 12.29
N ALA A 141 -10.34 27.99 11.48
CA ALA A 141 -11.76 28.04 11.16
C ALA A 141 -12.17 26.78 10.41
N VAL A 142 -13.29 26.17 10.80
CA VAL A 142 -13.88 25.02 10.11
C VAL A 142 -15.06 25.51 9.29
N ALA A 143 -15.07 25.12 8.02
CA ALA A 143 -16.14 25.39 7.10
C ALA A 143 -16.77 24.08 6.60
N ALA A 144 -17.96 24.22 6.04
CA ALA A 144 -18.58 23.20 5.21
C ALA A 144 -18.64 23.70 3.77
N LEU A 145 -18.34 22.80 2.83
CA LEU A 145 -18.43 23.03 1.40
C LEU A 145 -19.74 22.42 0.90
N HIS A 146 -20.51 23.21 0.16
CA HIS A 146 -21.83 22.83 -0.31
C HIS A 146 -22.13 23.47 -1.67
N GLU A 147 -23.22 23.03 -2.32
CA GLU A 147 -23.73 23.70 -3.51
C GLU A 147 -24.30 25.08 -3.14
N SER A 148 -24.19 26.05 -4.06
CA SER A 148 -24.71 27.40 -3.80
C SER A 148 -26.21 27.37 -3.52
N GLN A 149 -26.60 27.96 -2.39
CA GLN A 149 -28.01 28.21 -2.05
C GLN A 149 -28.54 29.53 -2.62
N VAL A 150 -27.63 30.46 -2.94
CA VAL A 150 -27.96 31.86 -3.19
C VAL A 150 -28.00 32.18 -4.67
N LEU A 151 -27.09 31.57 -5.44
CA LEU A 151 -26.96 31.84 -6.86
C LEU A 151 -27.40 30.61 -7.65
N PRO A 152 -28.41 30.74 -8.52
CA PRO A 152 -28.78 29.65 -9.40
C PRO A 152 -27.61 29.35 -10.35
N VAL A 153 -27.37 28.07 -10.57
CA VAL A 153 -26.52 27.57 -11.66
C VAL A 153 -27.44 27.06 -12.73
N ASP A 154 -27.31 27.61 -13.93
CA ASP A 154 -27.99 27.07 -15.09
C ASP A 154 -27.30 25.78 -15.53
N ASN A 155 -27.88 24.65 -15.14
CA ASN A 155 -27.39 23.32 -15.52
C ASN A 155 -27.70 22.97 -16.99
N SER A 156 -28.44 23.82 -17.73
CA SER A 156 -28.82 23.56 -19.12
C SER A 156 -27.70 23.81 -20.13
N LEU A 157 -26.85 24.82 -19.88
CA LEU A 157 -25.76 25.22 -20.78
C LEU A 157 -24.48 24.45 -20.57
N VAL A 158 -24.36 23.78 -19.42
CA VAL A 158 -23.36 22.75 -19.33
C VAL A 158 -23.93 21.60 -20.16
N GLN A 159 -23.27 21.24 -21.26
CA GLN A 159 -23.10 19.83 -21.61
C GLN A 159 -22.43 19.15 -20.42
N THR A 160 -23.19 19.07 -19.33
CA THR A 160 -22.75 18.53 -18.07
C THR A 160 -22.72 17.05 -18.31
N LEU A 161 -21.90 16.42 -17.51
CA LEU A 161 -21.84 14.99 -17.23
C LEU A 161 -23.22 14.38 -16.83
N LEU A 162 -24.35 15.07 -17.03
CA LEU A 162 -25.72 14.54 -17.05
C LEU A 162 -25.93 13.56 -18.21
N GLU A 163 -25.31 13.78 -19.39
CA GLU A 163 -25.21 12.74 -20.43
C GLU A 163 -24.32 11.55 -20.00
N GLN A 164 -23.53 11.69 -18.94
CA GLN A 164 -22.71 10.62 -18.34
C GLN A 164 -23.40 9.88 -17.17
N GLY A 165 -24.72 10.05 -17.00
CA GLY A 165 -25.52 9.17 -16.13
C GLY A 165 -25.71 9.64 -14.68
N PHE A 166 -25.53 10.93 -14.39
CA PHE A 166 -25.85 11.52 -13.09
C PHE A 166 -27.17 12.29 -13.14
N GLY A 167 -28.29 11.57 -13.19
CA GLY A 167 -29.62 12.16 -13.01
C GLY A 167 -29.74 12.84 -11.64
N THR A 168 -30.52 13.92 -11.59
CA THR A 168 -30.95 14.59 -10.36
C THR A 168 -31.61 13.56 -9.45
N PRO A 169 -31.03 13.23 -8.28
CA PRO A 169 -31.71 12.33 -7.35
C PRO A 169 -32.88 13.09 -6.71
N PRO A 170 -34.03 12.42 -6.46
CA PRO A 170 -35.15 13.05 -5.78
C PRO A 170 -34.76 13.52 -4.37
N PRO A 171 -35.47 14.52 -3.82
CA PRO A 171 -35.19 15.06 -2.49
C PRO A 171 -35.22 13.94 -1.45
N ARG A 172 -34.08 13.71 -0.78
CA ARG A 172 -33.97 12.73 0.32
C ARG A 172 -34.62 13.32 1.58
N SER A 173 -35.86 12.92 1.85
CA SER A 173 -36.41 12.96 3.21
C SER A 173 -35.59 12.05 4.14
N GLY A 174 -35.51 12.43 5.42
CA GLY A 174 -34.59 11.88 6.40
C GLY A 174 -34.66 10.37 6.60
N GLY A 175 -33.47 9.80 6.82
CA GLY A 175 -33.24 8.53 7.50
C GLY A 175 -33.58 7.27 6.71
N TYR A 176 -32.69 6.79 5.84
CA TYR A 176 -32.46 5.36 5.59
C TYR A 176 -31.07 5.16 4.99
N ALA A 177 -30.27 4.30 5.62
CA ALA A 177 -28.94 3.91 5.16
C ALA A 177 -29.05 2.75 4.16
N ALA A 178 -28.90 3.04 2.87
CA ALA A 178 -28.67 2.03 1.85
C ALA A 178 -27.41 2.42 1.06
N SER A 179 -26.31 1.71 1.34
CA SER A 179 -25.05 1.83 0.61
C SER A 179 -25.15 1.11 -0.73
N SER A 180 -25.69 1.79 -1.76
CA SER A 180 -25.58 1.27 -3.12
C SER A 180 -24.13 1.45 -3.60
N ARG A 181 -23.38 0.35 -3.69
CA ARG A 181 -22.08 0.30 -4.36
C ARG A 181 -22.32 0.57 -5.84
N ARG A 182 -21.94 1.76 -6.33
CA ARG A 182 -22.04 2.07 -7.75
C ARG A 182 -20.82 1.53 -8.48
N GLU A 183 -21.13 0.66 -9.42
CA GLU A 183 -20.24 -0.01 -10.34
C GLU A 183 -19.45 1.01 -11.17
N VAL A 184 -18.13 0.87 -11.18
CA VAL A 184 -17.24 1.70 -12.00
C VAL A 184 -17.43 1.30 -13.47
N ILE A 185 -18.24 2.09 -14.18
CA ILE A 185 -18.39 2.05 -15.63
C ILE A 185 -17.15 2.71 -16.23
N SER A 186 -16.26 1.90 -16.81
CA SER A 186 -15.20 2.39 -17.69
C SER A 186 -15.69 2.38 -19.13
N THR A 187 -15.84 3.55 -19.73
CA THR A 187 -16.11 3.77 -21.16
C THR A 187 -15.00 4.66 -21.76
N PRO A 188 -14.78 4.63 -23.09
CA PRO A 188 -13.51 4.20 -23.66
C PRO A 188 -12.60 5.34 -24.13
N LYS A 189 -11.32 5.01 -24.29
CA LYS A 189 -10.34 5.62 -25.22
C LYS A 189 -10.47 7.13 -25.46
N ASN A 190 -9.70 7.89 -24.68
CA ASN A 190 -9.33 9.28 -24.95
C ASN A 190 -8.69 9.45 -26.35
N ALA A 191 -9.50 9.82 -27.32
CA ALA A 191 -9.07 10.36 -28.62
C ALA A 191 -8.94 11.90 -28.53
N MET A 192 -8.03 12.42 -27.68
CA MET A 192 -7.63 13.84 -27.70
C MET A 192 -6.43 14.07 -26.76
N LYS A 193 -5.27 13.53 -27.13
CA LYS A 193 -3.97 13.96 -26.61
C LYS A 193 -3.04 14.28 -27.78
N ARG A 194 -3.32 15.37 -28.49
CA ARG A 194 -2.28 16.09 -29.23
C ARG A 194 -1.61 17.03 -28.24
N CYS A 195 -0.53 16.55 -27.61
CA CYS A 195 0.44 17.43 -26.97
C CYS A 195 1.60 17.63 -27.95
N ALA A 196 2.08 18.87 -28.07
CA ALA A 196 3.26 19.23 -28.83
C ALA A 196 4.48 18.37 -28.45
N PRO A 197 5.37 18.03 -29.40
CA PRO A 197 6.55 17.24 -29.11
C PRO A 197 7.45 17.99 -28.13
N ARG A 198 7.59 17.45 -26.91
CA ARG A 198 8.62 17.91 -25.98
C ARG A 198 9.99 17.53 -26.54
N SER A 199 10.93 18.45 -26.40
CA SER A 199 12.31 18.37 -26.84
C SER A 199 13.00 17.03 -26.55
N LEU A 200 13.86 16.62 -27.48
CA LEU A 200 14.62 15.37 -27.53
C LEU A 200 15.72 15.22 -26.46
N ASP A 201 15.77 16.06 -25.43
CA ASP A 201 17.03 16.33 -24.72
C ASP A 201 17.11 15.88 -23.26
N LYS A 202 16.23 14.96 -22.83
CA LYS A 202 16.42 14.24 -21.55
C LYS A 202 16.05 12.78 -21.71
N ARG A 203 16.92 12.01 -22.39
CA ARG A 203 17.01 10.57 -22.15
C ARG A 203 17.48 10.37 -20.71
N GLY A 204 16.53 10.37 -19.78
CA GLY A 204 16.77 9.91 -18.42
C GLY A 204 17.33 8.50 -18.52
N GLN A 205 18.51 8.28 -17.93
CA GLN A 205 19.10 6.98 -17.71
C GLN A 205 17.99 5.98 -17.31
N PRO A 206 17.91 4.78 -17.93
CA PRO A 206 16.95 3.78 -17.51
C PRO A 206 17.19 3.54 -16.01
N LYS A 207 16.19 3.85 -15.18
CA LYS A 207 16.26 3.59 -13.74
C LYS A 207 16.63 2.11 -13.58
N GLN A 208 17.82 1.85 -13.01
CA GLN A 208 18.21 0.50 -12.65
C GLN A 208 17.06 -0.12 -11.85
N GLY A 209 16.61 -1.30 -12.28
CA GLY A 209 15.52 -2.00 -11.62
C GLY A 209 15.87 -2.18 -10.14
N ARG A 210 14.92 -1.94 -9.23
CA ARG A 210 15.10 -2.27 -7.82
C ARG A 210 15.47 -3.76 -7.72
N SER A 211 16.62 -4.06 -7.13
CA SER A 211 16.94 -5.43 -6.74
C SER A 211 16.05 -5.79 -5.56
N TYR A 212 15.22 -6.82 -5.74
CA TYR A 212 14.42 -7.40 -4.68
C TYR A 212 15.24 -8.45 -3.93
N ASP A 213 14.89 -8.68 -2.66
CA ASP A 213 15.54 -9.69 -1.81
C ASP A 213 15.51 -11.07 -2.50
N PRO A 214 16.64 -11.82 -2.58
CA PRO A 214 16.67 -13.15 -3.18
C PRO A 214 15.63 -14.11 -2.56
N LYS A 215 15.34 -13.99 -1.26
CA LYS A 215 14.28 -14.81 -0.61
C LYS A 215 12.90 -14.48 -1.18
N ALA A 216 12.61 -13.20 -1.43
CA ALA A 216 11.35 -12.77 -2.02
C ALA A 216 11.19 -13.23 -3.47
N VAL A 217 12.30 -13.32 -4.22
CA VAL A 217 12.31 -13.87 -5.59
C VAL A 217 11.96 -15.35 -5.58
N LEU A 218 12.58 -16.13 -4.68
CA LEU A 218 12.30 -17.56 -4.53
C LEU A 218 10.85 -17.80 -4.11
N LEU A 219 10.37 -17.10 -3.09
CA LEU A 219 9.00 -17.20 -2.60
C LEU A 219 7.99 -16.83 -3.70
N ALA A 220 8.21 -15.73 -4.42
CA ALA A 220 7.36 -15.33 -5.55
C ALA A 220 7.33 -16.36 -6.68
N SER A 221 8.46 -17.03 -6.95
CA SER A 221 8.54 -18.08 -7.95
C SER A 221 7.80 -19.36 -7.51
N GLY A 222 7.87 -19.71 -6.22
CA GLY A 222 7.17 -20.84 -5.63
C GLY A 222 5.66 -20.67 -5.68
N VAL A 223 5.15 -19.54 -5.20
CA VAL A 223 3.71 -19.21 -5.21
C VAL A 223 3.10 -19.24 -6.61
N ARG A 224 3.86 -18.86 -7.66
CA ARG A 224 3.36 -18.91 -9.05
C ARG A 224 3.32 -20.32 -9.64
N ARG A 225 4.25 -21.18 -9.22
CA ARG A 225 4.35 -22.57 -9.70
C ARG A 225 3.35 -23.49 -9.01
N ASP A 226 3.02 -23.21 -7.77
CA ASP A 226 2.16 -24.06 -6.96
C ASP A 226 0.72 -24.09 -7.52
N PRO A 227 0.17 -25.29 -7.84
CA PRO A 227 -1.18 -25.46 -8.35
C PRO A 227 -2.28 -25.19 -7.31
N ARG A 228 -1.96 -25.16 -6.02
CA ARG A 228 -2.93 -24.92 -4.94
C ARG A 228 -3.49 -23.50 -4.98
N PHE A 229 -2.71 -22.54 -5.49
CA PHE A 229 -3.14 -21.15 -5.58
C PHE A 229 -4.15 -20.93 -6.71
N PRO A 230 -5.14 -20.03 -6.50
CA PRO A 230 -6.04 -19.59 -7.55
C PRO A 230 -5.30 -19.04 -8.78
N LEU A 231 -5.86 -19.24 -9.96
CA LEU A 231 -5.25 -18.83 -11.24
C LEU A 231 -4.88 -17.34 -11.28
N TRP A 232 -5.72 -16.48 -10.70
CA TRP A 232 -5.47 -15.04 -10.66
C TRP A 232 -4.23 -14.66 -9.83
N VAL A 233 -3.85 -15.46 -8.82
CA VAL A 233 -2.62 -15.26 -8.04
C VAL A 233 -1.40 -15.60 -8.90
N ARG A 234 -1.47 -16.72 -9.61
CA ARG A 234 -0.37 -17.23 -10.46
C ARG A 234 -0.08 -16.33 -11.67
N GLN A 235 -1.11 -15.61 -12.15
CA GLN A 235 -1.03 -14.65 -13.25
C GLN A 235 -0.41 -13.30 -12.86
N ILE A 236 -0.20 -13.00 -11.58
CA ILE A 236 0.46 -11.77 -11.16
C ILE A 236 1.91 -11.75 -11.71
N PRO A 237 2.36 -10.63 -12.32
CA PRO A 237 3.71 -10.56 -12.88
C PRO A 237 4.76 -10.66 -11.76
N GLN A 238 5.84 -11.40 -12.02
CA GLN A 238 6.84 -11.78 -11.03
C GLN A 238 7.37 -10.58 -10.22
N LYS A 239 7.74 -9.48 -10.90
CA LYS A 239 8.25 -8.27 -10.23
C LYS A 239 7.25 -7.64 -9.25
N ARG A 240 5.95 -7.73 -9.53
CA ARG A 240 4.91 -7.25 -8.60
C ARG A 240 4.75 -8.21 -7.43
N MET A 241 4.84 -9.52 -7.69
CA MET A 241 4.80 -10.53 -6.64
C MET A 241 5.99 -10.40 -5.67
N GLU A 242 7.20 -10.20 -6.22
CA GLU A 242 8.42 -9.93 -5.45
C GLU A 242 8.24 -8.72 -4.53
N ALA A 243 7.72 -7.61 -5.06
CA ALA A 243 7.47 -6.40 -4.29
C ALA A 243 6.44 -6.58 -3.17
N LEU A 244 5.40 -7.38 -3.41
CA LEU A 244 4.37 -7.70 -2.42
C LEU A 244 4.93 -8.56 -1.28
N LEU A 245 5.72 -9.58 -1.64
CA LEU A 245 6.19 -10.59 -0.71
C LEU A 245 7.50 -10.21 -0.01
N THR A 246 8.15 -9.10 -0.40
CA THR A 246 9.42 -8.67 0.24
C THR A 246 9.29 -8.51 1.76
N ARG A 247 8.16 -7.98 2.25
CA ARG A 247 7.93 -7.84 3.70
C ARG A 247 7.79 -9.19 4.40
N LYS A 248 7.00 -10.10 3.81
CA LYS A 248 6.76 -11.45 4.37
C LYS A 248 7.99 -12.36 4.25
N ALA A 249 8.75 -12.26 3.16
CA ALA A 249 10.00 -12.99 2.97
C ALA A 249 11.08 -12.60 4.00
N ARG A 250 11.07 -11.35 4.49
CA ARG A 250 11.94 -10.93 5.61
C ARG A 250 11.53 -11.53 6.95
N ALA A 251 10.27 -11.90 7.10
CA ALA A 251 9.75 -12.63 8.26
C ALA A 251 9.86 -14.17 8.11
N ASP A 252 10.67 -14.64 7.14
CA ASP A 252 10.90 -16.06 6.83
C ASP A 252 9.62 -16.85 6.50
N TRP A 253 8.67 -16.20 5.83
CA TRP A 253 7.47 -16.85 5.30
C TRP A 253 7.82 -17.76 4.11
N ASP A 254 7.17 -18.92 4.07
CA ASP A 254 7.28 -19.90 3.01
C ASP A 254 6.02 -19.93 2.11
N VAL A 255 6.06 -20.70 1.02
CA VAL A 255 4.95 -20.85 0.07
C VAL A 255 3.70 -21.37 0.77
N ASP A 256 3.86 -22.32 1.70
CA ASP A 256 2.75 -22.89 2.48
C ASP A 256 2.14 -21.88 3.46
N ASP A 257 2.93 -20.95 4.02
CA ASP A 257 2.39 -19.88 4.88
C ASP A 257 1.53 -18.90 4.08
N VAL A 258 1.94 -18.61 2.84
CA VAL A 258 1.17 -17.78 1.91
C VAL A 258 -0.12 -18.48 1.49
N PHE A 259 -0.10 -19.80 1.32
CA PHE A 259 -1.30 -20.59 1.04
C PHE A 259 -2.23 -20.65 2.25
N GLY A 260 -1.67 -20.90 3.45
CA GLY A 260 -2.39 -20.92 4.72
C GLY A 260 -3.14 -19.62 4.97
N ALA A 261 -2.52 -18.46 4.72
CA ALA A 261 -3.19 -17.16 4.83
C ALA A 261 -4.38 -17.00 3.86
N VAL A 262 -4.29 -17.57 2.65
CA VAL A 262 -5.39 -17.56 1.67
C VAL A 262 -6.50 -18.54 2.05
N ASP A 263 -6.17 -19.66 2.70
CA ASP A 263 -7.15 -20.64 3.13
C ASP A 263 -7.83 -20.23 4.45
N GLU A 264 -7.10 -19.61 5.38
CA GLU A 264 -7.67 -18.96 6.57
C GLU A 264 -8.67 -17.86 6.18
N TRP A 265 -8.35 -17.09 5.13
CA TRP A 265 -9.29 -16.15 4.55
C TRP A 265 -10.58 -16.81 4.04
N ARG A 266 -10.47 -18.03 3.49
CA ARG A 266 -11.64 -18.81 3.07
C ARG A 266 -12.42 -19.35 4.28
N ILE A 267 -11.72 -19.81 5.31
CA ILE A 267 -12.30 -20.37 6.54
C ILE A 267 -13.01 -19.30 7.37
N SER A 268 -12.49 -18.07 7.40
CA SER A 268 -13.11 -16.92 8.09
C SER A 268 -14.48 -16.47 7.52
N GLY A 269 -15.02 -17.20 6.53
CA GLY A 269 -16.34 -16.98 5.96
C GLY A 269 -16.36 -15.94 4.82
N MET A 270 -15.19 -15.43 4.43
CA MET A 270 -15.07 -14.48 3.33
C MET A 270 -14.95 -15.20 1.98
N VAL A 271 -15.85 -14.90 1.05
CA VAL A 271 -15.82 -15.48 -0.29
C VAL A 271 -14.56 -15.03 -1.04
N LEU A 272 -13.72 -15.99 -1.41
CA LEU A 272 -12.55 -15.74 -2.24
C LEU A 272 -13.00 -15.34 -3.65
N LEU A 273 -12.67 -14.12 -4.07
CA LEU A 273 -12.98 -13.67 -5.43
C LEU A 273 -12.28 -14.53 -6.48
N THR A 274 -13.05 -15.07 -7.43
CA THR A 274 -12.54 -15.89 -8.55
C THR A 274 -11.76 -15.07 -9.57
N SER A 275 -12.12 -13.79 -9.76
CA SER A 275 -11.44 -12.88 -10.70
C SER A 275 -11.42 -11.44 -10.18
N PRO A 276 -10.49 -11.09 -9.28
CA PRO A 276 -10.36 -9.74 -8.76
C PRO A 276 -9.84 -8.76 -9.84
N LYS A 277 -10.43 -7.55 -9.92
CA LYS A 277 -9.98 -6.47 -10.84
C LYS A 277 -8.53 -6.04 -10.60
N ASN A 278 -8.04 -6.17 -9.36
CA ASN A 278 -6.64 -5.97 -9.00
C ASN A 278 -6.14 -7.18 -8.18
N PRO A 279 -5.56 -8.21 -8.84
CA PRO A 279 -5.15 -9.44 -8.16
C PRO A 279 -4.02 -9.18 -7.14
N ALA A 280 -3.06 -8.32 -7.48
CA ALA A 280 -1.94 -7.97 -6.61
C ALA A 280 -2.41 -7.24 -5.33
N GLY A 281 -3.29 -6.26 -5.47
CA GLY A 281 -3.84 -5.54 -4.31
C GLY A 281 -4.78 -6.39 -3.46
N TYR A 282 -5.52 -7.32 -4.08
CA TYR A 282 -6.38 -8.23 -3.35
C TYR A 282 -5.58 -9.24 -2.53
N LEU A 283 -4.53 -9.84 -3.12
CA LEU A 283 -3.60 -10.70 -2.38
C LEU A 283 -2.94 -9.96 -1.22
N TRP A 284 -2.50 -8.71 -1.44
CA TRP A 284 -1.95 -7.89 -0.36
C TRP A 284 -2.92 -7.74 0.82
N LYS A 285 -4.19 -7.44 0.53
CA LYS A 285 -5.23 -7.28 1.57
C LYS A 285 -5.45 -8.57 2.37
N VAL A 286 -5.39 -9.73 1.70
CA VAL A 286 -5.48 -11.04 2.36
C VAL A 286 -4.29 -11.24 3.30
N LEU A 287 -3.07 -10.97 2.81
CA LEU A 287 -1.83 -11.14 3.58
C LEU A 287 -1.64 -10.12 4.71
N ASP A 288 -2.23 -8.93 4.61
CA ASP A 288 -2.14 -7.86 5.61
C ASP A 288 -3.00 -8.15 6.86
N GLN A 289 -4.01 -9.02 6.75
CA GLN A 289 -4.80 -9.44 7.92
C GLN A 289 -4.10 -10.45 8.81
N VAL A 290 -3.11 -11.17 8.28
CA VAL A 290 -2.30 -12.11 9.05
C VAL A 290 -1.05 -11.40 9.56
N PRO A 291 -0.80 -11.37 10.88
CA PRO A 291 0.37 -10.70 11.45
C PRO A 291 1.67 -11.30 10.91
N ASP A 292 2.72 -10.48 10.78
CA ASP A 292 4.00 -10.94 10.21
C ASP A 292 4.72 -11.96 11.12
N ASP A 293 4.52 -11.86 12.44
CA ASP A 293 5.28 -12.57 13.48
C ASP A 293 4.86 -14.04 13.68
N GLU A 294 3.67 -14.42 13.22
CA GLU A 294 3.09 -15.75 13.40
C GLU A 294 2.67 -16.36 12.04
N PRO A 295 3.59 -17.03 11.32
CA PRO A 295 3.29 -17.67 10.05
C PRO A 295 2.33 -18.86 10.29
N PRO A 296 1.16 -18.91 9.61
CA PRO A 296 0.13 -19.91 9.91
C PRO A 296 0.58 -21.36 9.77
N ALA A 297 1.53 -21.67 8.87
CA ALA A 297 2.02 -23.03 8.65
C ALA A 297 3.33 -23.33 9.42
N ARG A 298 3.80 -22.46 10.32
CA ARG A 298 5.03 -22.69 11.10
C ARG A 298 4.91 -23.93 11.98
N MET A 299 3.76 -24.14 12.63
CA MET A 299 3.53 -25.30 13.51
C MET A 299 3.34 -26.60 12.73
N ASP A 300 2.69 -26.54 11.57
CA ASP A 300 2.52 -27.71 10.71
C ASP A 300 3.83 -28.14 10.06
N ARG A 301 4.72 -27.19 9.72
CA ARG A 301 6.07 -27.49 9.21
C ARG A 301 6.96 -28.19 10.22
N ALA A 302 6.91 -27.78 11.50
CA ALA A 302 7.63 -28.46 12.57
C ALA A 302 7.19 -29.93 12.67
N ARG A 303 5.88 -30.17 12.62
CA ARG A 303 5.30 -31.52 12.64
C ARG A 303 5.68 -32.35 11.40
N THR A 304 5.67 -31.77 10.20
CA THR A 304 6.06 -32.51 8.98
C THR A 304 7.56 -32.80 8.93
N ALA A 305 8.40 -31.89 9.41
CA ALA A 305 9.85 -32.11 9.47
C ALA A 305 10.20 -33.27 10.41
N GLU A 306 9.53 -33.37 11.55
CA GLU A 306 9.66 -34.50 12.49
C GLU A 306 9.27 -35.84 11.83
N ILE A 307 8.17 -35.86 11.07
CA ILE A 307 7.71 -37.05 10.34
C ILE A 307 8.71 -37.44 9.23
N ASP A 308 9.22 -36.48 8.47
CA ASP A 308 10.19 -36.73 7.40
C ASP A 308 11.56 -37.16 7.94
N GLU A 309 11.97 -36.67 9.11
CA GLU A 309 13.16 -37.14 9.81
C GLU A 309 12.99 -38.57 10.33
N ALA A 310 11.84 -38.90 10.90
CA ALA A 310 11.51 -40.26 11.28
C ALA A 310 11.52 -41.20 10.06
N ALA A 311 10.89 -40.81 8.95
CA ALA A 311 10.88 -41.60 7.71
C ALA A 311 12.26 -41.72 7.05
N ARG A 312 13.15 -40.72 7.21
CA ARG A 312 14.54 -40.80 6.76
C ARG A 312 15.37 -41.73 7.65
N ALA A 313 15.14 -41.69 8.97
CA ALA A 313 15.78 -42.61 9.91
C ALA A 313 15.35 -44.05 9.67
N GLU A 314 14.06 -44.30 9.40
CA GLU A 314 13.54 -45.62 9.03
C GLU A 314 14.14 -46.13 7.72
N ARG A 315 14.20 -45.30 6.68
CA ARG A 315 14.88 -45.65 5.41
C ARG A 315 16.39 -45.85 5.56
N ALA A 316 17.02 -45.21 6.55
CA ALA A 316 18.42 -45.48 6.87
C ALA A 316 18.58 -46.84 7.55
N ARG A 317 17.73 -47.16 8.54
CA ARG A 317 17.69 -48.45 9.21
C ARG A 317 17.40 -49.60 8.25
N GLN A 318 16.39 -49.47 7.39
CA GLN A 318 16.08 -50.47 6.36
C GLN A 318 17.26 -50.72 5.43
N ARG A 319 17.96 -49.66 4.99
CA ARG A 319 19.17 -49.82 4.16
C ARG A 319 20.33 -50.46 4.92
N GLU A 320 20.44 -50.24 6.22
CA GLU A 320 21.45 -50.90 7.06
C GLU A 320 21.12 -52.38 7.30
N GLU A 321 19.85 -52.71 7.52
CA GLU A 321 19.35 -54.08 7.63
C GLU A 321 19.52 -54.84 6.31
N GLU A 322 19.17 -54.24 5.17
CA GLU A 322 19.43 -54.79 3.84
C GLU A 322 20.92 -54.98 3.56
N ARG A 323 21.78 -54.02 3.97
CA ARG A 323 23.24 -54.17 3.87
C ARG A 323 23.77 -55.28 4.76
N ALA A 324 23.26 -55.41 5.99
CA ALA A 324 23.66 -56.46 6.92
C ALA A 324 23.21 -57.84 6.43
N ALA A 325 21.99 -57.95 5.91
CA ALA A 325 21.47 -59.16 5.27
C ALA A 325 22.27 -59.53 4.02
N ALA A 326 22.61 -58.55 3.17
CA ALA A 326 23.48 -58.77 2.01
C ALA A 326 24.89 -59.23 2.43
N MET A 327 25.49 -58.64 3.47
CA MET A 327 26.79 -59.07 4.00
C MET A 327 26.74 -60.47 4.63
N ASN A 328 25.63 -60.85 5.26
CA ASN A 328 25.45 -62.19 5.84
C ASN A 328 25.09 -63.25 4.81
N SER A 329 24.50 -62.88 3.67
CA SER A 329 24.18 -63.79 2.56
C SER A 329 25.42 -64.24 1.76
N ALA A 330 26.53 -63.50 1.86
CA ALA A 330 27.79 -63.85 1.24
C ALA A 330 28.58 -64.80 2.15
N GLY A 331 28.65 -66.09 1.79
CA GLY A 331 29.46 -67.06 2.52
C GLY A 331 30.94 -66.63 2.64
N PRO A 332 31.66 -67.02 3.71
CA PRO A 332 33.02 -66.56 4.02
C PRO A 332 34.06 -66.72 2.91
N HIS A 333 33.82 -67.62 1.95
CA HIS A 333 34.74 -67.96 0.85
C HIS A 333 34.19 -67.61 -0.54
N SER A 334 33.26 -66.65 -0.67
CA SER A 334 32.75 -66.27 -1.99
C SER A 334 33.84 -65.56 -2.83
N PRO A 335 33.98 -65.90 -4.13
CA PRO A 335 35.00 -65.31 -5.01
C PRO A 335 34.86 -63.78 -5.13
N GLY A 336 33.65 -63.24 -5.03
CA GLY A 336 33.41 -61.80 -5.04
C GLY A 336 34.00 -61.04 -3.85
N ARG A 337 34.17 -61.68 -2.69
CA ARG A 337 34.77 -61.04 -1.49
C ARG A 337 36.28 -60.89 -1.62
N ALA A 338 36.95 -61.88 -2.23
CA ALA A 338 38.39 -61.85 -2.50
C ALA A 338 38.75 -60.75 -3.51
N GLU A 339 37.96 -60.60 -4.57
CA GLU A 339 38.14 -59.53 -5.56
C GLU A 339 37.89 -58.14 -4.96
N PHE A 340 36.87 -57.99 -4.11
CA PHE A 340 36.60 -56.73 -3.42
C PHE A 340 37.73 -56.34 -2.44
N GLU A 341 38.33 -57.29 -1.73
CA GLU A 341 39.50 -57.01 -0.87
C GLU A 341 40.72 -56.56 -1.66
N GLN A 342 41.00 -57.20 -2.81
CA GLN A 342 42.08 -56.78 -3.69
C GLN A 342 41.84 -55.38 -4.25
N PHE A 343 40.60 -55.07 -4.67
CA PHE A 343 40.21 -53.73 -5.10
C PHE A 343 40.37 -52.69 -3.98
N ARG A 344 39.94 -53.02 -2.75
CA ARG A 344 40.07 -52.16 -1.58
C ARG A 344 41.53 -51.86 -1.25
N ARG A 345 42.40 -52.87 -1.27
CA ARG A 345 43.86 -52.71 -1.06
C ARG A 345 44.50 -51.84 -2.15
N ARG A 346 44.10 -52.03 -3.42
CA ARG A 346 44.61 -51.22 -4.54
C ARG A 346 44.18 -49.76 -4.42
N ASN A 347 42.93 -49.51 -4.03
CA ASN A 347 42.43 -48.14 -3.84
C ASN A 347 43.04 -47.49 -2.60
N SER A 348 43.20 -48.19 -1.47
CA SER A 348 43.85 -47.63 -0.29
C SER A 348 45.30 -47.25 -0.57
N ALA A 349 46.02 -48.05 -1.35
CA ALA A 349 47.38 -47.74 -1.80
C ALA A 349 47.41 -46.49 -2.71
N LYS A 350 46.45 -46.34 -3.63
CA LYS A 350 46.32 -45.14 -4.47
C LYS A 350 46.01 -43.88 -3.66
N THR A 351 45.07 -43.95 -2.72
CA THR A 351 44.72 -42.79 -1.87
C THR A 351 45.86 -42.40 -0.94
N ALA A 352 46.60 -43.37 -0.39
CA ALA A 352 47.79 -43.10 0.41
C ALA A 352 48.89 -42.43 -0.43
N GLY A 353 49.10 -42.87 -1.67
CA GLY A 353 50.03 -42.24 -2.61
C GLY A 353 49.65 -40.80 -2.96
N GLN A 354 48.36 -40.52 -3.18
CA GLN A 354 47.87 -39.16 -3.44
C GLN A 354 48.01 -38.23 -2.22
N ALA A 355 47.76 -38.74 -1.02
CA ALA A 355 47.96 -37.98 0.21
C ALA A 355 49.44 -37.64 0.44
N ALA A 356 50.34 -38.60 0.18
CA ALA A 356 51.78 -38.38 0.25
C ALA A 356 52.27 -37.36 -0.80
N ALA A 357 51.70 -37.37 -2.01
CA ALA A 357 52.01 -36.37 -3.05
C ALA A 357 51.59 -34.95 -2.62
N ARG A 358 50.37 -34.80 -2.09
CA ARG A 358 49.89 -33.50 -1.56
C ARG A 358 50.72 -32.99 -0.40
N ALA A 359 51.21 -33.87 0.48
CA ALA A 359 52.10 -33.48 1.57
C ALA A 359 53.44 -32.93 1.04
N ARG A 360 54.01 -33.56 0.01
CA ARG A 360 55.24 -33.08 -0.65
C ARG A 360 55.04 -31.74 -1.37
N GLU A 361 53.91 -31.56 -2.03
CA GLU A 361 53.54 -30.27 -2.67
C GLU A 361 53.40 -29.15 -1.62
N ALA A 362 52.78 -29.45 -0.47
CA ALA A 362 52.65 -28.50 0.63
C ALA A 362 54.00 -28.15 1.28
N GLU A 363 54.92 -29.12 1.42
CA GLU A 363 56.27 -28.88 1.90
C GLU A 363 57.11 -28.05 0.91
N TRP A 364 56.97 -28.30 -0.39
CA TRP A 364 57.63 -27.51 -1.44
C TRP A 364 57.13 -26.07 -1.45
N ALA A 365 55.81 -25.86 -1.38
CA ALA A 365 55.20 -24.52 -1.28
C ALA A 365 55.65 -23.76 -0.02
N ARG A 366 55.85 -24.45 1.12
CA ARG A 366 56.40 -23.85 2.34
C ARG A 366 57.86 -23.41 2.17
N ARG A 367 58.67 -24.17 1.44
CA ARG A 367 60.07 -23.82 1.14
C ARG A 367 60.17 -22.64 0.17
N GLU A 368 59.30 -22.56 -0.84
CA GLU A 368 59.23 -21.40 -1.74
C GLU A 368 58.84 -20.11 -1.03
N LEU A 369 57.94 -20.19 -0.04
CA LEU A 369 57.59 -19.03 0.78
C LEU A 369 58.76 -18.57 1.66
N ALA A 370 59.51 -19.49 2.27
CA ALA A 370 60.69 -19.16 3.08
C ALA A 370 61.81 -18.49 2.26
N VAL A 371 62.01 -18.89 0.99
CA VAL A 371 63.02 -18.29 0.09
C VAL A 371 62.61 -16.90 -0.42
N ARG A 372 61.35 -16.50 -0.29
CA ARG A 372 60.85 -15.16 -0.68
C ARG A 372 60.88 -14.14 0.46
N GLU A 373 61.09 -14.57 1.70
CA GLU A 373 61.14 -13.70 2.89
C GLU A 373 62.56 -13.30 3.31
N ASP A 374 63.60 -13.95 2.74
CA ASP A 374 65.02 -13.52 2.78
C ASP A 374 65.38 -12.68 1.55
#